data_AF-A0A6B3C8F7-F1
#
_entry.id   AF-A0A6B3C8F7-F1
#
_cell.length_a   1.000
_cell.length_b   1.000
_cell.length_c   1.000
_cell.angle_alpha   90.00
_cell.angle_beta   90.00
_cell.angle_gamma   90.00
#
_symmetry.space_group_name_H-M   'P 1'
#
loop_
_entity.id
_entity.type
_entity.pdbx_description
1 polymer ?
#
loop_
_entity_poly.entity_id
_entity_poly.type
_entity_poly.pdbx_seq_one_letter_code
_entity_poly.pdbx_strand_id
1 'polypeptide(L)'
;MADMEQRGEWPAASSWIRSAVDAVPRHLFAPDRLWSWDGHRYVAVDRGADADAWADVVYGSPYDAAVTQVTDGLPSSSLSCQSVVVDMLDSLRLEAGMRVLELGTGTGWNAALLAWRAGPGQVTSIEVDQGLADQARRRLEASHAEVTVEAA
;
A
#
# COMPACT_ATOMS: atom_id res chain seq x y z
N MET A 1 2.49 10.93 -7.95
CA MET A 1 3.31 10.33 -9.03
C MET A 1 4.26 11.31 -9.69
N ALA A 2 3.85 12.55 -9.98
CA ALA A 2 4.71 13.56 -10.65
C ALA A 2 5.97 13.96 -9.86
N ASP A 3 5.95 13.90 -8.52
CA ASP A 3 7.10 14.30 -7.67
C ASP A 3 8.27 13.30 -7.76
N MET A 4 8.01 11.99 -7.74
CA MET A 4 9.06 10.97 -7.91
C MET A 4 9.74 11.06 -9.28
N GLU A 5 8.98 11.40 -10.33
CA GLU A 5 9.51 11.61 -11.68
C GLU A 5 10.48 12.80 -11.71
N GLN A 6 10.09 13.93 -11.10
CA GLN A 6 10.90 15.15 -11.08
C GLN A 6 12.21 14.97 -10.29
N ARG A 7 12.21 14.06 -9.31
CA ARG A 7 13.37 13.80 -8.45
C ARG A 7 14.25 12.64 -8.94
N GLY A 8 13.84 11.92 -9.99
CA GLY A 8 14.58 10.77 -10.52
C GLY A 8 14.64 9.59 -9.55
N GLU A 9 13.62 9.44 -8.69
CA GLU A 9 13.59 8.44 -7.61
C GLU A 9 13.02 7.09 -8.05
N TRP A 10 12.61 6.97 -9.31
CA TRP A 10 12.28 5.67 -9.88
C TRP A 10 13.56 4.87 -10.13
N PRO A 11 13.66 3.63 -9.62
CA PRO A 11 14.85 2.81 -9.80
C PRO A 11 15.10 2.48 -11.27
N ALA A 12 16.21 2.96 -11.82
CA ALA A 12 16.56 2.74 -13.23
C ALA A 12 16.75 1.25 -13.57
N ALA A 13 17.23 0.45 -12.61
CA ALA A 13 17.46 -0.99 -12.79
C ALA A 13 16.17 -1.82 -12.75
N SER A 14 15.13 -1.33 -12.06
CA SER A 14 13.85 -2.02 -11.87
C SER A 14 12.70 -1.22 -12.48
N SER A 15 12.75 -1.04 -13.81
CA SER A 15 11.72 -0.31 -14.57
C SER A 15 10.30 -0.86 -14.40
N TRP A 16 10.20 -2.14 -14.01
CA TRP A 16 8.92 -2.80 -13.73
C TRP A 16 8.16 -2.18 -12.56
N ILE A 17 8.85 -1.55 -11.60
CA ILE A 17 8.22 -0.99 -10.39
C ILE A 17 7.29 0.16 -10.74
N ARG A 18 7.70 1.05 -11.67
CA ARG A 18 6.85 2.13 -12.14
C ARG A 18 5.58 1.59 -12.80
N SER A 19 5.74 0.63 -13.71
CA SER A 19 4.61 -0.04 -14.37
C SER A 19 3.66 -0.71 -13.38
N ALA A 20 4.20 -1.34 -12.32
CA ALA A 20 3.41 -1.96 -11.27
C ALA A 20 2.62 -0.92 -10.48
N VAL A 21 3.24 0.20 -10.08
CA VAL A 21 2.55 1.29 -9.35
C VAL A 21 1.45 1.93 -10.20
N ASP A 22 1.69 2.10 -11.50
CA ASP A 22 0.67 2.62 -12.43
C ASP A 22 -0.49 1.63 -12.61
N ALA A 23 -0.20 0.32 -12.69
CA ALA A 23 -1.20 -0.74 -12.86
C ALA A 23 -1.97 -1.08 -11.57
N VAL A 24 -1.38 -0.80 -10.41
CA VAL A 24 -1.94 -1.10 -9.08
C VAL A 24 -2.05 0.22 -8.31
N PRO A 25 -3.03 1.08 -8.64
CA PRO A 25 -3.07 2.43 -8.08
C PRO A 25 -3.43 2.42 -6.59
N ARG A 26 -2.61 3.12 -5.81
CA ARG A 26 -2.64 3.18 -4.34
C ARG A 26 -4.04 3.47 -3.74
N HIS A 27 -4.85 4.34 -4.36
CA HIS A 27 -6.18 4.70 -3.85
C HIS A 27 -7.21 3.55 -3.85
N LEU A 28 -7.03 2.52 -4.70
CA LEU A 28 -7.91 1.34 -4.70
C LEU A 28 -7.73 0.48 -3.44
N PHE A 29 -6.58 0.63 -2.78
CA PHE A 29 -6.26 -0.10 -1.56
C PHE A 29 -6.53 0.74 -0.29
N ALA A 30 -6.77 2.04 -0.44
CA ALA A 30 -7.06 2.91 0.69
C ALA A 30 -8.53 2.78 1.14
N PRO A 31 -8.83 2.67 2.45
CA PRO A 31 -10.20 2.75 2.98
C PRO A 31 -10.80 4.14 2.76
N ASP A 32 -12.14 4.22 2.84
CA ASP A 32 -12.85 5.50 2.76
C ASP A 32 -12.52 6.45 3.91
N ARG A 33 -12.14 5.92 5.09
CA ARG A 33 -11.67 6.70 6.24
C ARG A 33 -10.16 6.57 6.37
N LEU A 34 -9.47 7.69 6.29
CA LEU A 34 -8.06 7.82 6.64
C LEU A 34 -7.90 8.72 7.86
N TRP A 35 -6.66 8.88 8.31
CA TRP A 35 -6.34 9.70 9.47
C TRP A 35 -5.19 10.64 9.15
N SER A 36 -5.32 11.89 9.57
CA SER A 36 -4.28 12.92 9.46
C SER A 36 -3.94 13.47 10.83
N TRP A 37 -2.69 13.85 11.05
CA TRP A 37 -2.24 14.46 12.29
C TRP A 37 -2.51 15.98 12.27
N ASP A 38 -3.27 16.49 13.23
CA ASP A 38 -3.60 17.92 13.32
C ASP A 38 -2.59 18.76 14.14
N GLY A 39 -1.49 18.14 14.57
CA GLY A 39 -0.53 18.73 15.53
C GLY A 39 -0.67 18.20 16.94
N HIS A 40 -1.82 17.60 17.28
CA HIS A 40 -2.15 17.14 18.63
C HIS A 40 -2.69 15.70 18.69
N ARG A 41 -3.45 15.29 17.66
CA ARG A 41 -4.04 13.95 17.56
C ARG A 41 -4.28 13.57 16.10
N TYR A 42 -4.56 12.29 15.87
CA TYR A 42 -5.08 11.82 14.60
C TYR A 42 -6.58 12.15 14.48
N VAL A 43 -6.95 12.85 13.41
CA VAL A 43 -8.32 13.20 13.06
C VAL A 43 -8.74 12.44 11.80
N ALA A 44 -10.00 12.00 11.76
CA ALA A 44 -10.53 11.26 10.63
C ALA A 44 -10.69 12.18 9.41
N VAL A 45 -10.29 11.67 8.24
CA VAL A 45 -10.51 12.26 6.93
C VAL A 45 -11.33 11.25 6.14
N ASP A 46 -12.62 11.56 5.94
CA ASP A 46 -13.58 10.69 5.29
C ASP A 46 -13.76 11.09 3.82
N ARG A 47 -13.51 10.15 2.89
CA ARG A 47 -13.65 10.34 1.44
C ARG A 47 -15.02 10.90 1.04
N GLY A 48 -16.08 10.43 1.70
CA GLY A 48 -17.44 10.87 1.42
C GLY A 48 -17.77 12.28 1.89
N ALA A 49 -17.00 12.83 2.83
CA ALA A 49 -17.17 14.20 3.34
C ALA A 49 -16.28 15.19 2.57
N ASP A 50 -15.04 14.80 2.28
CA ASP A 50 -14.08 15.62 1.53
C ASP A 50 -13.14 14.71 0.73
N ALA A 51 -13.46 14.53 -0.55
CA ALA A 51 -12.71 13.65 -1.43
C ALA A 51 -11.32 14.20 -1.79
N ASP A 52 -11.17 15.53 -1.81
CA ASP A 52 -9.90 16.19 -2.13
C ASP A 52 -8.95 16.08 -0.94
N ALA A 53 -9.41 16.39 0.27
CA ALA A 53 -8.61 16.19 1.49
C ALA A 53 -8.23 14.71 1.68
N TRP A 54 -9.14 13.79 1.36
CA TRP A 54 -8.84 12.36 1.39
C TRP A 54 -7.77 11.98 0.36
N ALA A 55 -7.85 12.52 -0.86
CA ALA A 55 -6.87 12.27 -1.92
C ALA A 55 -5.49 12.85 -1.55
N ASP A 56 -5.44 14.01 -0.88
CA ASP A 56 -4.22 14.61 -0.37
C ASP A 56 -3.53 13.71 0.66
N VAL A 57 -4.28 13.01 1.52
CA VAL A 57 -3.68 12.03 2.45
C VAL A 57 -3.09 10.83 1.70
N VAL A 58 -3.69 10.40 0.58
CA VAL A 58 -3.19 9.25 -0.20
C VAL A 58 -2.01 9.61 -1.10
N TYR A 59 -2.01 10.81 -1.68
CA TYR A 59 -1.11 11.19 -2.78
C TYR A 59 -0.29 12.45 -2.56
N GLY A 60 -0.52 13.19 -1.46
CA GLY A 60 0.07 14.52 -1.25
C GLY A 60 1.59 14.52 -1.30
N SER A 61 2.23 13.46 -0.78
CA SER A 61 3.69 13.29 -0.81
C SER A 61 4.05 11.81 -0.96
N PRO A 62 5.06 11.45 -1.78
CA PRO A 62 5.53 10.07 -1.85
C PRO A 62 6.23 9.61 -0.57
N TYR A 63 6.64 10.54 0.30
CA TYR A 63 7.32 10.26 1.57
C TYR A 63 6.34 10.15 2.75
N ASP A 64 5.06 10.43 2.54
CA ASP A 64 4.04 10.34 3.58
C ASP A 64 3.27 9.01 3.47
N ALA A 65 3.05 8.40 4.64
CA ALA A 65 2.17 7.26 4.78
C ALA A 65 0.73 7.77 4.99
N ALA A 66 -0.24 7.11 4.36
CA ALA A 66 -1.64 7.34 4.67
C ALA A 66 -2.00 6.45 5.87
N VAL A 67 -2.31 7.04 7.03
CA VAL A 67 -2.72 6.27 8.21
C VAL A 67 -4.12 5.73 7.98
N THR A 68 -4.28 4.41 8.09
CA THR A 68 -5.51 3.68 7.76
C THR A 68 -6.26 3.21 9.00
N GLN A 69 -5.56 3.05 10.13
CA GLN A 69 -6.14 2.64 11.40
C GLN A 69 -5.41 3.32 12.56
N VAL A 70 -6.17 3.76 13.56
CA VAL A 70 -5.68 4.33 14.81
C VAL A 70 -6.30 3.54 15.96
N THR A 71 -5.47 3.07 16.88
CA THR A 71 -5.84 2.33 18.09
C THR A 71 -5.25 3.06 19.30
N ASP A 72 -6.08 3.34 20.32
CA ASP A 72 -5.67 4.07 21.52
C ASP A 72 -4.96 5.41 21.23
N GLY A 73 -5.40 6.10 20.16
CA GLY A 73 -4.83 7.39 19.73
C GLY A 73 -3.53 7.30 18.94
N LEU A 74 -3.01 6.09 18.67
CA LEU A 74 -1.78 5.85 17.93
C LEU A 74 -2.06 5.10 16.61
N PRO A 75 -1.30 5.36 15.52
CA PRO A 75 -1.43 4.59 14.29
C PRO A 75 -1.09 3.12 14.53
N SER A 76 -2.01 2.23 14.15
CA SER A 76 -1.80 0.78 14.19
C SER A 76 -1.68 0.17 12.79
N SER A 77 -2.11 0.88 11.75
CA SER A 77 -1.93 0.47 10.36
C SER A 77 -1.79 1.68 9.44
N SER A 78 -1.08 1.49 8.34
CA SER A 78 -0.94 2.49 7.29
C SER A 78 -0.85 1.84 5.92
N LEU A 79 -1.14 2.66 4.91
CA LEU A 79 -0.70 2.42 3.55
C LEU A 79 0.64 3.14 3.40
N SER A 80 1.72 2.36 3.41
CA SER A 80 3.12 2.82 3.53
C SER A 80 3.53 3.88 2.52
N CYS A 81 4.52 4.68 2.88
CA CYS A 81 5.15 5.68 2.00
C CYS A 81 5.53 5.04 0.66
N GLN A 82 5.14 5.65 -0.45
CA GLN A 82 5.41 5.11 -1.77
C GLN A 82 6.92 5.02 -2.05
N SER A 83 7.70 6.02 -1.63
CA SER A 83 9.16 6.02 -1.81
C SER A 83 9.82 4.83 -1.10
N VAL A 84 9.41 4.53 0.13
CA VAL A 84 9.91 3.38 0.90
C VAL A 84 9.52 2.06 0.23
N VAL A 85 8.28 1.92 -0.21
CA VAL A 85 7.83 0.70 -0.92
C VAL A 85 8.64 0.49 -2.20
N VAL A 86 8.87 1.54 -2.98
CA VAL A 86 9.65 1.47 -4.22
C VAL A 86 11.10 1.05 -3.94
N ASP A 87 11.75 1.64 -2.93
CA ASP A 87 13.12 1.30 -2.53
C ASP A 87 13.23 -0.16 -2.02
N MET A 88 12.24 -0.61 -1.24
CA MET A 88 12.15 -2.00 -0.78
C MET A 88 12.00 -2.99 -1.94
N LEU A 89 11.14 -2.69 -2.92
CA LEU A 89 10.91 -3.55 -4.08
C LEU A 89 12.14 -3.65 -4.99
N ASP A 90 12.88 -2.55 -5.15
CA ASP A 90 14.14 -2.56 -5.90
C ASP A 90 15.20 -3.40 -5.20
N SER A 91 15.34 -3.19 -3.89
CA SER A 91 16.28 -3.94 -3.04
C SER A 91 15.97 -5.45 -2.98
N LEU A 92 14.68 -5.82 -3.05
CA LEU A 92 14.24 -7.22 -3.06
C LEU A 92 14.71 -7.97 -4.33
N ARG A 93 15.00 -7.24 -5.42
CA ARG A 93 15.41 -7.81 -6.73
C ARG A 93 14.48 -8.94 -7.19
N LEU A 94 13.18 -8.71 -7.03
CA LEU A 94 12.15 -9.70 -7.29
C LEU A 94 12.05 -10.03 -8.79
N GLU A 95 11.99 -11.31 -9.10
CA GLU A 95 11.82 -11.85 -10.44
C GLU A 95 10.52 -12.67 -10.56
N ALA A 96 10.05 -12.84 -11.79
CA ALA A 96 8.88 -13.67 -12.07
C ALA A 96 9.11 -15.13 -11.64
N GLY A 97 8.10 -15.73 -11.02
CA GLY A 97 8.11 -17.09 -10.49
C GLY A 97 8.75 -17.26 -9.11
N MET A 98 9.29 -16.20 -8.51
CA MET A 98 9.79 -16.25 -7.13
C MET A 98 8.63 -16.27 -6.13
N ARG A 99 8.76 -17.06 -5.07
CA ARG A 99 7.79 -17.08 -3.96
C ARG A 99 8.15 -16.03 -2.91
N VAL A 100 7.17 -15.26 -2.47
CA VAL A 100 7.36 -14.17 -1.52
C VAL A 100 6.49 -14.39 -0.28
N LEU A 101 7.11 -14.18 0.89
CA LEU A 101 6.40 -14.03 2.16
C LEU A 101 6.45 -12.56 2.57
N GLU A 102 5.28 -11.95 2.75
CA GLU A 102 5.11 -10.61 3.32
C GLU A 102 4.58 -10.74 4.75
N LEU A 103 5.10 -9.93 5.67
CA LEU A 103 4.63 -9.83 7.06
C LEU A 103 4.05 -8.43 7.29
N GLY A 104 2.76 -8.35 7.59
CA GLY A 104 1.98 -7.12 7.70
C GLY A 104 1.27 -6.77 6.39
N THR A 105 0.18 -7.47 6.07
CA THR A 105 -0.62 -7.22 4.85
C THR A 105 -1.21 -5.81 4.83
N GLY A 106 -1.71 -5.32 5.97
CA GLY A 106 -2.37 -4.03 6.11
C GLY A 106 -3.54 -3.86 5.12
N THR A 107 -3.33 -2.98 4.13
CA THR A 107 -4.34 -2.74 3.07
C THR A 107 -4.21 -3.65 1.85
N GLY A 108 -3.08 -4.34 1.68
CA GLY A 108 -2.80 -5.25 0.57
C GLY A 108 -2.10 -4.63 -0.65
N TRP A 109 -1.78 -3.32 -0.64
CA TRP A 109 -1.17 -2.67 -1.81
C TRP A 109 0.21 -3.22 -2.17
N ASN A 110 1.10 -3.36 -1.19
CA ASN A 110 2.44 -3.91 -1.41
C ASN A 110 2.37 -5.38 -1.84
N ALA A 111 1.50 -6.18 -1.22
CA ALA A 111 1.20 -7.55 -1.64
C ALA A 111 0.79 -7.65 -3.11
N ALA A 112 -0.04 -6.72 -3.59
CA ALA A 112 -0.46 -6.66 -4.99
C ALA A 112 0.69 -6.28 -5.93
N LEU A 113 1.57 -5.35 -5.54
CA LEU A 113 2.78 -5.02 -6.30
C LEU A 113 3.75 -6.21 -6.41
N LEU A 114 3.92 -6.95 -5.30
CA LEU A 114 4.70 -8.17 -5.27
C LEU A 114 4.11 -9.23 -6.22
N ALA A 115 2.78 -9.42 -6.19
CA ALA A 115 2.10 -10.39 -7.05
C ALA A 115 2.15 -9.99 -8.53
N TRP A 116 2.06 -8.70 -8.83
CA TRP A 116 2.21 -8.18 -10.19
C TRP A 116 3.56 -8.58 -10.81
N ARG A 117 4.63 -8.61 -10.00
CA ARG A 117 5.98 -8.96 -10.45
C ARG A 117 6.28 -10.46 -10.38
N ALA A 118 6.00 -11.09 -9.25
CA ALA A 118 6.27 -12.51 -9.02
C ALA A 118 5.34 -13.42 -9.84
N GLY A 119 4.13 -12.95 -10.15
CA GLY A 119 3.08 -13.72 -10.80
C GLY A 119 2.00 -14.20 -9.83
N PRO A 120 0.86 -14.67 -10.38
CA PRO A 120 -0.30 -15.06 -9.60
C PRO A 120 0.00 -16.21 -8.64
N GLY A 121 -0.51 -16.10 -7.41
CA GLY A 121 -0.39 -17.14 -6.38
C GLY A 121 1.02 -17.32 -5.82
N GLN A 122 1.97 -16.44 -6.16
CA GLN A 122 3.35 -16.52 -5.66
C GLN A 122 3.58 -15.75 -4.35
N VAL A 123 2.59 -15.02 -3.86
CA VAL A 123 2.71 -14.20 -2.65
C VAL A 123 1.79 -14.73 -1.55
N THR A 124 2.38 -14.98 -0.39
CA THR A 124 1.66 -15.17 0.87
C THR A 124 1.92 -13.96 1.75
N SER A 125 0.88 -13.34 2.27
CA SER A 125 0.95 -12.22 3.20
C SER A 125 0.27 -12.55 4.51
N ILE A 126 0.92 -12.23 5.63
CA ILE A 126 0.43 -12.52 6.98
C ILE A 126 -0.03 -11.21 7.64
N GLU A 127 -1.21 -11.20 8.24
CA GLU A 127 -1.73 -10.06 8.99
C GLU A 127 -2.16 -10.48 10.39
N VAL A 128 -1.85 -9.66 11.40
CA VAL A 128 -2.19 -9.95 12.80
C VAL A 128 -3.62 -9.50 13.14
N ASP A 129 -4.09 -8.41 12.53
CA ASP A 129 -5.45 -7.93 12.70
C ASP A 129 -6.40 -8.64 11.71
N GLN A 130 -7.24 -9.53 12.22
CA GLN A 130 -8.25 -10.25 11.42
C GLN A 130 -9.11 -9.32 10.55
N GLY A 131 -9.50 -8.16 11.07
CA GLY A 131 -10.33 -7.20 10.36
C GLY A 131 -9.60 -6.51 9.21
N LEU A 132 -8.29 -6.26 9.36
CA LEU A 132 -7.43 -5.79 8.27
C LEU A 132 -7.23 -6.89 7.23
N ALA A 133 -6.98 -8.14 7.66
CA ALA A 133 -6.82 -9.27 6.77
C ALA A 133 -8.04 -9.46 5.85
N ASP A 134 -9.24 -9.41 6.42
CA ASP A 134 -10.50 -9.52 5.67
C ASP A 134 -10.70 -8.36 4.68
N GLN A 135 -10.32 -7.14 5.06
CA GLN A 135 -10.40 -5.99 4.16
C GLN A 135 -9.35 -6.06 3.03
N ALA A 136 -8.14 -6.52 3.33
CA ALA A 136 -7.09 -6.72 2.34
C ALA A 136 -7.54 -7.75 1.30
N ARG A 137 -8.09 -8.90 1.72
CA ARG A 137 -8.65 -9.91 0.80
C ARG A 137 -9.65 -9.31 -0.18
N ARG A 138 -10.59 -8.49 0.30
CA ARG A 138 -11.59 -7.82 -0.57
C ARG A 138 -10.95 -6.86 -1.57
N ARG A 139 -9.95 -6.09 -1.16
CA ARG A 139 -9.25 -5.14 -2.06
C ARG A 139 -8.42 -5.87 -3.11
N LEU A 140 -7.71 -6.93 -2.70
CA LEU A 140 -6.92 -7.78 -3.59
C LEU A 140 -7.80 -8.48 -4.63
N GLU A 141 -8.97 -8.99 -4.21
CA GLU A 141 -9.96 -9.57 -5.12
C GLU A 141 -10.48 -8.53 -6.11
N ALA A 142 -10.86 -7.34 -5.63
CA ALA A 142 -11.33 -6.24 -6.47
C ALA A 142 -10.25 -5.71 -7.44
N SER A 143 -8.97 -5.84 -7.10
CA SER A 143 -7.83 -5.50 -7.96
C SER A 143 -7.34 -6.67 -8.82
N HIS A 144 -7.99 -7.83 -8.74
CA HIS A 144 -7.58 -9.07 -9.41
C HIS A 144 -6.14 -9.53 -9.10
N ALA A 145 -5.63 -9.20 -7.92
CA ALA A 145 -4.32 -9.63 -7.46
C ALA A 145 -4.44 -10.96 -6.70
N GLU A 146 -3.86 -12.03 -7.24
CA GLU A 146 -3.87 -13.36 -6.62
C GLU A 146 -2.80 -13.46 -5.53
N VAL A 147 -3.20 -13.14 -4.29
CA VAL A 147 -2.37 -13.21 -3.08
C VAL A 147 -3.07 -14.09 -2.05
N THR A 148 -2.33 -14.98 -1.39
CA THR A 148 -2.84 -15.70 -0.22
C THR A 148 -2.66 -14.82 1.01
N VAL A 149 -3.76 -14.47 1.69
CA VAL A 149 -3.71 -13.70 2.94
C VAL A 149 -4.10 -14.60 4.11
N GLU A 150 -3.20 -14.76 5.08
CA GLU A 150 -3.41 -15.51 6.32
C GLU A 150 -3.52 -14.55 7.51
N ALA A 151 -4.41 -14.86 8.45
CA ALA A 151 -4.50 -14.13 9.71
C ALA A 151 -3.76 -14.91 10.82
N ALA A 152 -2.98 -14.24 11.66
CA ALA A 152 -2.14 -14.88 12.69
C ALA A 152 -2.24 -14.24 14.08
#